data_AF-A0AB74D5U2-F1
#
_entry.id   AF-A0AB74D5U2-F1
#
_cell.length_a   1.000
_cell.length_b   1.000
_cell.length_c   1.000
_cell.angle_alpha   90.00
_cell.angle_beta   90.00
_cell.angle_gamma   90.00
#
_symmetry.space_group_name_H-M   'P 1'
#
loop_
_entity.id
_entity.type
_entity.pdbx_description
1 polymer ?
#
loop_
_entity_poly.entity_id
_entity_poly.type
_entity_poly.pdbx_seq_one_letter_code
_entity_poly.pdbx_strand_id
1 'polypeptide(L)'
;MAEARTSYDAYVEFLSTPMSDEQPFVLETQHAVSLHFDHFATQSFMSLRHPDKLTLDYTCAMMGFLLVQPAPKHICMIGLGGGSLAKFCYRNLPEAAIDAVEISPEVIALRDVFRIPADDARFKVVCADGADYVMLEDVRTDVILLDAFVTEGIASRCADIAFFDACRERLTDAGVLVINFTDDDPALQLHLERLRSVFGASCSIVRCGDDSNFVAFAWKSGHRLPSRRVLLERARSFAFAGELELATTAGRLKQGERLDPERLTWHAQGAAHGHWTIGA
;
A
#
# COMPACT_ATOMS: atom_id res chain seq x y z
N MET A 1 8.74 -33.68 6.36
CA MET A 1 8.39 -33.95 4.95
C MET A 1 6.90 -33.70 4.84
N ALA A 2 6.50 -32.48 4.49
CA ALA A 2 5.09 -32.15 4.31
C ALA A 2 4.60 -32.86 3.04
N GLU A 3 3.54 -33.66 3.17
CA GLU A 3 2.86 -34.25 2.02
C GLU A 3 2.49 -33.13 1.05
N ALA A 4 2.76 -33.32 -0.25
CA ALA A 4 2.40 -32.36 -1.27
C ALA A 4 0.87 -32.31 -1.38
N ARG A 5 0.22 -31.49 -0.54
CA ARG A 5 -1.19 -31.15 -0.68
C ARG A 5 -1.40 -30.59 -2.08
N THR A 6 -2.45 -31.06 -2.75
CA THR A 6 -2.86 -30.43 -4.01
C THR A 6 -3.43 -29.04 -3.69
N SER A 7 -3.35 -28.09 -4.63
CA SER A 7 -3.96 -26.76 -4.40
C SER A 7 -5.46 -26.85 -4.13
N TYR A 8 -6.13 -27.90 -4.62
CA TYR A 8 -7.54 -28.18 -4.33
C TYR A 8 -7.75 -28.54 -2.86
N ASP A 9 -6.94 -29.45 -2.31
CA ASP A 9 -7.07 -29.88 -0.91
C ASP A 9 -6.82 -28.71 0.05
N ALA A 10 -5.82 -27.86 -0.24
CA ALA A 10 -5.54 -26.66 0.53
C ALA A 10 -6.73 -25.68 0.53
N TYR A 11 -7.41 -25.54 -0.61
CA TYR A 11 -8.57 -24.67 -0.72
C TYR A 11 -9.78 -25.20 0.05
N VAL A 12 -10.03 -26.51 0.01
CA VAL A 12 -11.12 -27.16 0.75
C VAL A 12 -10.91 -27.00 2.27
N GLU A 13 -9.68 -27.17 2.75
CA GLU A 13 -9.35 -26.95 4.15
C GLU A 13 -9.50 -25.48 4.56
N PHE A 14 -9.03 -24.54 3.73
CA PHE A 14 -9.20 -23.11 3.96
C PHE A 14 -10.67 -22.73 4.16
N LEU A 15 -11.56 -23.19 3.27
CA LEU A 15 -13.01 -22.96 3.39
C LEU A 15 -13.65 -23.66 4.60
N SER A 16 -12.99 -24.67 5.16
CA SER A 16 -13.47 -25.41 6.34
C SER A 16 -12.94 -24.83 7.65
N THR A 17 -12.00 -23.88 7.59
CA THR A 17 -11.38 -23.28 8.78
C THR A 17 -12.33 -22.27 9.42
N PRO A 18 -12.64 -22.39 10.74
CA PRO A 18 -13.50 -21.45 11.44
C PRO A 18 -12.92 -20.03 11.40
N MET A 19 -13.74 -19.04 11.08
CA MET A 19 -13.33 -17.64 11.10
C MET A 19 -13.18 -17.13 12.55
N SER A 20 -12.18 -16.28 12.74
CA SER A 20 -12.01 -15.43 13.92
C SER A 20 -11.65 -14.05 13.39
N ASP A 21 -12.37 -13.03 13.84
CA ASP A 21 -12.22 -11.66 13.33
C ASP A 21 -10.81 -11.06 13.59
N GLU A 22 -9.99 -11.69 14.43
CA GLU A 22 -8.69 -11.15 14.86
C GLU A 22 -7.48 -12.00 14.44
N GLN A 23 -7.67 -13.26 14.01
CA GLN A 23 -6.55 -14.13 13.65
C GLN A 23 -6.33 -14.20 12.14
N PRO A 24 -5.10 -13.96 11.65
CA PRO A 24 -4.79 -14.15 10.24
C PRO A 24 -4.79 -15.64 9.86
N PHE A 25 -5.29 -15.93 8.67
CA PHE A 25 -5.25 -17.25 8.05
C PHE A 25 -4.31 -17.24 6.85
N VAL A 26 -3.57 -18.33 6.66
CA VAL A 26 -2.71 -18.53 5.50
C VAL A 26 -3.25 -19.66 4.65
N LEU A 27 -3.44 -19.38 3.35
CA LEU A 27 -3.66 -20.41 2.34
C LEU A 27 -2.34 -20.66 1.61
N GLU A 28 -1.73 -21.82 1.87
CA GLU A 28 -0.56 -22.30 1.13
C GLU A 28 -1.00 -23.28 0.03
N THR A 29 -0.71 -22.93 -1.21
CA THR A 29 -0.91 -23.79 -2.38
C THR A 29 0.44 -24.23 -2.96
N GLN A 30 0.42 -25.05 -4.00
CA GLN A 30 1.65 -25.44 -4.70
C GLN A 30 2.37 -24.27 -5.39
N HIS A 31 1.71 -23.13 -5.57
CA HIS A 31 2.22 -22.02 -6.39
C HIS A 31 2.32 -20.70 -5.64
N ALA A 32 1.60 -20.55 -4.53
CA ALA A 32 1.46 -19.29 -3.84
C ALA A 32 1.09 -19.46 -2.37
N VAL A 33 1.35 -18.41 -1.62
CA VAL A 33 0.92 -18.21 -0.25
C VAL A 33 0.08 -16.94 -0.20
N SER A 34 -1.10 -16.99 0.39
CA SER A 34 -1.96 -15.81 0.57
C SER A 34 -2.39 -15.63 2.03
N LEU A 35 -2.48 -14.36 2.42
CA LEU A 35 -2.92 -13.91 3.74
C LEU A 35 -4.39 -13.48 3.68
N HIS A 36 -5.16 -13.89 4.69
CA HIS A 36 -6.60 -13.66 4.78
C HIS A 36 -7.00 -13.33 6.22
N PHE A 37 -7.99 -12.46 6.40
CA PHE A 37 -8.74 -12.32 7.68
C PHE A 37 -10.16 -12.88 7.55
N ASP A 38 -10.65 -13.03 6.32
CA ASP A 38 -11.91 -13.67 5.98
C ASP A 38 -11.76 -14.50 4.69
N HIS A 39 -12.83 -15.21 4.30
CA HIS A 39 -12.82 -16.01 3.07
C HIS A 39 -13.08 -15.22 1.78
N PHE A 40 -13.33 -13.91 1.87
CA PHE A 40 -13.77 -13.07 0.76
C PHE A 40 -12.64 -12.22 0.17
N ALA A 41 -11.73 -11.73 1.02
CA ALA A 41 -10.67 -10.82 0.65
C ALA A 41 -9.29 -11.46 0.79
N THR A 42 -8.50 -11.36 -0.28
CA THR A 42 -7.05 -11.65 -0.21
C THR A 42 -6.32 -10.38 0.23
N GLN A 43 -5.72 -10.41 1.41
CA GLN A 43 -5.03 -9.26 1.99
C GLN A 43 -3.61 -9.13 1.46
N SER A 44 -2.95 -10.27 1.26
CA SER A 44 -1.63 -10.31 0.64
C SER A 44 -1.45 -11.60 -0.15
N PHE A 45 -0.57 -11.54 -1.15
CA PHE A 45 -0.28 -12.67 -2.01
C PHE A 45 1.22 -12.73 -2.31
N MET A 46 1.78 -13.93 -2.26
CA MET A 46 3.16 -14.20 -2.63
C MET A 46 3.22 -15.39 -3.57
N SER A 47 3.78 -15.19 -4.76
CA SER A 47 4.16 -16.29 -5.65
C SER A 47 5.35 -17.06 -5.07
N LEU A 48 5.25 -18.38 -4.92
CA LEU A 48 6.38 -19.22 -4.49
C LEU A 48 7.51 -19.28 -5.52
N ARG A 49 7.19 -19.04 -6.80
CA ARG A 49 8.16 -18.98 -7.90
C ARG A 49 8.91 -17.64 -7.92
N HIS A 50 8.21 -16.55 -7.59
CA HIS A 50 8.74 -15.19 -7.62
C HIS A 50 8.35 -14.43 -6.35
N PRO A 51 8.93 -14.78 -5.19
CA PRO A 51 8.47 -14.31 -3.88
C PRO A 51 8.65 -12.81 -3.63
N ASP A 52 9.52 -12.17 -4.41
CA ASP A 52 9.86 -10.75 -4.30
C ASP A 52 9.14 -9.89 -5.35
N LYS A 53 8.35 -10.49 -6.26
CA LYS A 53 7.57 -9.73 -7.25
C LYS A 53 6.26 -9.25 -6.65
N LEU A 54 5.88 -8.03 -6.99
CA LEU A 54 4.56 -7.49 -6.71
C LEU A 54 3.55 -8.10 -7.69
N THR A 55 2.48 -8.68 -7.16
CA THR A 55 1.46 -9.39 -7.94
C THR A 55 0.11 -8.69 -7.94
N LEU A 56 -0.12 -7.77 -6.99
CA LEU A 56 -1.36 -6.99 -6.87
C LEU A 56 -1.13 -5.62 -7.51
N ASP A 57 -2.05 -5.15 -8.34
CA ASP A 57 -1.84 -3.94 -9.15
C ASP A 57 -1.70 -2.71 -8.28
N TYR A 58 -2.44 -2.64 -7.15
CA TYR A 58 -2.29 -1.53 -6.21
C TYR A 58 -0.87 -1.44 -5.64
N THR A 59 -0.22 -2.58 -5.33
CA THR A 59 1.16 -2.56 -4.79
C THR A 59 2.14 -2.02 -5.84
N CYS A 60 1.95 -2.37 -7.12
CA CYS A 60 2.71 -1.79 -8.24
C CYS A 60 2.44 -0.28 -8.38
N ALA A 61 1.18 0.14 -8.26
CA ALA A 61 0.81 1.55 -8.31
C ALA A 61 1.43 2.34 -7.15
N MET A 62 1.45 1.81 -5.92
CA MET A 62 2.07 2.46 -4.76
C MET A 62 3.56 2.76 -4.96
N MET A 63 4.29 1.89 -5.67
CA MET A 63 5.69 2.14 -6.07
C MET A 63 5.86 3.37 -6.99
N GLY A 64 4.77 3.95 -7.48
CA GLY A 64 4.73 5.26 -8.13
C GLY A 64 5.32 6.40 -7.30
N PHE A 65 5.53 6.21 -5.99
CA PHE A 65 6.26 7.17 -5.15
C PHE A 65 7.65 7.50 -5.71
N LEU A 66 8.29 6.54 -6.40
CA LEU A 66 9.59 6.73 -7.05
C LEU A 66 9.57 7.80 -8.14
N LEU A 67 8.40 8.13 -8.66
CA LEU A 67 8.22 9.22 -9.62
C LEU A 67 8.27 10.59 -8.96
N VAL A 68 7.94 10.66 -7.67
CA VAL A 68 7.98 11.88 -6.83
C VAL A 68 9.34 11.97 -6.13
N GLN A 69 9.72 10.90 -5.43
CA GLN A 69 10.96 10.73 -4.66
C GLN A 69 11.80 9.56 -5.25
N PRO A 70 12.67 9.82 -6.24
CA PRO A 70 13.37 8.78 -6.99
C PRO A 70 14.54 8.10 -6.25
N ALA A 71 15.01 8.68 -5.15
CA ALA A 71 16.14 8.14 -4.39
C ALA A 71 15.86 8.18 -2.88
N PRO A 72 14.82 7.45 -2.40
CA PRO A 72 14.49 7.43 -0.98
C PRO A 72 15.65 6.86 -0.16
N LYS A 73 15.95 7.48 0.98
CA LYS A 73 16.90 6.98 1.98
C LYS A 73 16.20 6.32 3.15
N HIS A 74 14.96 6.74 3.46
CA HIS A 74 14.15 6.10 4.48
C HIS A 74 12.70 5.94 4.01
N ILE A 75 12.12 4.76 4.26
CA ILE A 75 10.75 4.40 3.93
C ILE A 75 10.08 3.86 5.20
N CYS A 76 8.98 4.49 5.61
CA CYS A 76 8.10 4.00 6.65
C CYS A 76 6.91 3.30 5.96
N MET A 77 6.62 2.07 6.31
CA MET A 77 5.49 1.29 5.81
C MET A 77 4.56 1.02 6.98
N ILE A 78 3.33 1.51 6.91
CA ILE A 78 2.28 1.26 7.90
C ILE A 78 1.36 0.18 7.32
N GLY A 79 1.37 -1.00 7.95
CA GLY A 79 0.83 -2.25 7.42
C GLY A 79 1.93 -3.12 6.82
N LEU A 80 2.16 -4.30 7.40
CA LEU A 80 3.13 -5.27 6.85
C LEU A 80 2.44 -6.26 5.91
N GLY A 81 1.29 -6.80 6.31
CA GLY A 81 0.63 -7.90 5.60
C GLY A 81 1.59 -9.06 5.31
N GLY A 82 1.58 -9.58 4.08
CA GLY A 82 2.56 -10.57 3.60
C GLY A 82 3.91 -9.98 3.16
N GLY A 83 4.14 -8.68 3.42
CA GLY A 83 5.41 -8.00 3.22
C GLY A 83 5.86 -7.84 1.76
N SER A 84 4.93 -7.83 0.80
CA SER A 84 5.23 -7.70 -0.64
C SER A 84 5.99 -6.40 -0.94
N LEU A 85 5.47 -5.25 -0.50
CA LEU A 85 6.12 -3.94 -0.65
C LEU A 85 7.46 -3.88 0.10
N ALA A 86 7.50 -4.40 1.33
CA ALA A 86 8.70 -4.47 2.16
C ALA A 86 9.83 -5.24 1.46
N LYS A 87 9.55 -6.46 0.99
CA LYS A 87 10.49 -7.31 0.25
C LYS A 87 10.96 -6.64 -1.04
N PHE A 88 10.02 -6.10 -1.82
CA PHE A 88 10.33 -5.46 -3.09
C PHE A 88 11.28 -4.27 -2.88
N CYS A 89 10.96 -3.38 -1.92
CA CYS A 89 11.80 -2.23 -1.61
C CYS A 89 13.16 -2.66 -1.05
N TYR A 90 13.20 -3.60 -0.10
CA TYR A 90 14.46 -4.07 0.49
C TYR A 90 15.44 -4.63 -0.55
N ARG A 91 14.90 -5.36 -1.55
CA ARG A 91 15.65 -5.96 -2.64
C ARG A 91 16.10 -4.96 -3.71
N ASN A 92 15.21 -4.04 -4.11
CA ASN A 92 15.43 -3.18 -5.27
C ASN A 92 15.93 -1.77 -4.93
N LEU A 93 15.84 -1.36 -3.67
CA LEU A 93 16.29 -0.07 -3.16
C LEU A 93 17.38 -0.30 -2.07
N PRO A 94 18.59 -0.72 -2.46
CA PRO A 94 19.65 -1.11 -1.50
C PRO A 94 20.14 0.04 -0.62
N GLU A 95 19.85 1.28 -1.03
CA GLU A 95 20.23 2.51 -0.33
C GLU A 95 19.17 2.99 0.67
N ALA A 96 18.00 2.36 0.70
CA ALA A 96 16.91 2.74 1.60
C ALA A 96 16.98 1.90 2.88
N ALA A 97 16.77 2.57 4.02
CA ALA A 97 16.32 1.93 5.24
C ALA A 97 14.77 1.84 5.23
N ILE A 98 14.22 0.79 5.83
CA ILE A 98 12.80 0.46 5.80
C ILE A 98 12.35 0.08 7.21
N ASP A 99 11.35 0.82 7.69
CA ASP A 99 10.62 0.53 8.91
C ASP A 99 9.24 0.01 8.51
N ALA A 100 8.94 -1.26 8.76
CA ALA A 100 7.61 -1.84 8.55
C ALA A 100 6.86 -1.93 9.88
N VAL A 101 5.80 -1.15 10.04
CA VAL A 101 4.99 -1.05 11.26
C VAL A 101 3.74 -1.90 11.10
N GLU A 102 3.57 -2.87 11.99
CA GLU A 102 2.45 -3.80 11.98
C GLU A 102 1.83 -3.88 13.38
N ILE A 103 0.51 -3.81 13.44
CA ILE A 103 -0.22 -3.83 14.71
C ILE A 103 -0.41 -5.25 15.23
N SER A 104 -0.55 -6.23 14.32
CA SER A 104 -0.84 -7.61 14.67
C SER A 104 0.45 -8.42 14.89
N PRO A 105 0.75 -8.84 16.12
CA PRO A 105 1.88 -9.74 16.37
C PRO A 105 1.73 -11.08 15.62
N GLU A 106 0.50 -11.50 15.33
CA GLU A 106 0.24 -12.73 14.58
C GLU A 106 0.57 -12.60 13.09
N VAL A 107 0.36 -11.42 12.50
CA VAL A 107 0.85 -11.16 11.13
C VAL A 107 2.38 -11.15 11.11
N ILE A 108 3.02 -10.55 12.12
CA ILE A 108 4.49 -10.56 12.25
C ILE A 108 5.02 -11.99 12.42
N ALA A 109 4.31 -12.87 13.13
CA ALA A 109 4.70 -14.26 13.30
C ALA A 109 4.74 -15.04 11.97
N LEU A 110 4.03 -14.59 10.93
CA LEU A 110 4.01 -15.19 9.59
C LEU A 110 5.19 -14.75 8.71
N ARG A 111 6.15 -14.00 9.24
CA ARG A 111 7.30 -13.47 8.50
C ARG A 111 8.05 -14.53 7.68
N ASP A 112 8.32 -15.68 8.30
CA ASP A 112 9.05 -16.78 7.66
C ASP A 112 8.23 -17.44 6.54
N VAL A 113 6.91 -17.58 6.75
CA VAL A 113 5.96 -18.11 5.77
C VAL A 113 5.96 -17.25 4.51
N PHE A 114 5.98 -15.93 4.66
CA PHE A 114 6.04 -14.98 3.55
C PHE A 114 7.46 -14.62 3.08
N ARG A 115 8.50 -15.28 3.61
CA ARG A 115 9.92 -15.04 3.29
C ARG A 115 10.35 -13.59 3.43
N ILE A 116 9.77 -12.88 4.41
CA ILE A 116 10.13 -11.50 4.70
C ILE A 116 11.54 -11.52 5.35
N PRO A 117 12.52 -10.75 4.87
CA PRO A 117 13.90 -10.73 5.38
C PRO A 117 13.92 -10.50 6.88
N ALA A 118 14.90 -11.04 7.62
CA ALA A 118 15.11 -10.76 9.05
C ALA A 118 15.55 -9.30 9.30
N ASP A 119 15.48 -8.86 10.56
CA ASP A 119 15.90 -7.50 10.91
C ASP A 119 17.42 -7.34 10.70
N ASP A 120 17.81 -6.21 10.11
CA ASP A 120 19.20 -5.84 9.90
C ASP A 120 19.40 -4.32 9.96
N ALA A 121 20.55 -3.82 9.49
CA ALA A 121 20.86 -2.39 9.52
C ALA A 121 19.94 -1.52 8.64
N ARG A 122 19.20 -2.11 7.70
CA ARG A 122 18.33 -1.41 6.74
C ARG A 122 16.88 -1.85 6.79
N PHE A 123 16.53 -2.93 7.49
CA PHE A 123 15.17 -3.43 7.58
C PHE A 123 14.81 -3.76 9.01
N LYS A 124 13.68 -3.23 9.49
CA LYS A 124 13.11 -3.62 10.78
C LYS A 124 11.60 -3.73 10.71
N VAL A 125 11.06 -4.69 11.45
CA VAL A 125 9.62 -4.81 11.70
C VAL A 125 9.32 -4.29 13.10
N VAL A 126 8.42 -3.31 13.21
CA VAL A 126 8.01 -2.68 14.47
C VAL A 126 6.60 -3.12 14.80
N CYS A 127 6.42 -3.81 15.92
CA CYS A 127 5.09 -4.16 16.43
C CYS A 127 4.47 -2.94 17.13
N ALA A 128 3.63 -2.18 16.44
CA ALA A 128 2.97 -0.99 16.97
C ALA A 128 1.73 -0.62 16.14
N ASP A 129 0.83 0.16 16.74
CA ASP A 129 -0.20 0.88 15.98
C ASP A 129 0.48 1.95 15.09
N GLY A 130 0.14 1.96 13.81
CA GLY A 130 0.74 2.87 12.83
C GLY A 130 0.45 4.35 13.07
N ALA A 131 -0.74 4.67 13.57
CA ALA A 131 -1.10 6.02 13.96
C ALA A 131 -0.31 6.46 15.19
N ASP A 132 -0.09 5.58 16.17
CA ASP A 132 0.76 5.89 17.32
C ASP A 132 2.24 6.04 16.90
N TYR A 133 2.73 5.19 15.99
CA TYR A 133 4.11 5.24 15.52
C TYR A 133 4.43 6.55 14.81
N VAL A 134 3.56 7.04 13.92
CA VAL A 134 3.81 8.29 13.17
C VAL A 134 3.79 9.52 14.08
N MET A 135 3.18 9.43 15.26
CA MET A 135 3.16 10.51 16.26
C MET A 135 4.46 10.63 17.06
N LEU A 136 5.40 9.67 16.98
CA LEU A 136 6.67 9.68 17.71
C LEU A 136 7.69 10.65 17.11
N GLU A 137 8.04 11.78 17.76
CA GLU A 137 8.83 12.94 17.23
C GLU A 137 10.07 12.62 16.39
N ASP A 138 10.75 11.50 16.65
CA ASP A 138 11.97 11.10 15.98
C ASP A 138 11.76 10.45 14.59
N VAL A 139 10.52 10.12 14.22
CA VAL A 139 10.21 9.63 12.88
C VAL A 139 10.45 10.74 11.85
N ARG A 140 11.43 10.51 10.97
CA ARG A 140 11.74 11.30 9.78
C ARG A 140 11.98 10.36 8.61
N THR A 141 11.25 10.54 7.51
CA THR A 141 11.28 9.61 6.38
C THR A 141 11.06 10.33 5.05
N ASP A 142 11.56 9.75 3.96
CA ASP A 142 11.29 10.27 2.61
C ASP A 142 9.96 9.78 2.06
N VAL A 143 9.53 8.60 2.50
CA VAL A 143 8.30 7.96 2.03
C VAL A 143 7.53 7.39 3.21
N ILE A 144 6.23 7.61 3.23
CA ILE A 144 5.29 6.87 4.06
C ILE A 144 4.37 6.10 3.11
N LEU A 145 4.37 4.77 3.21
CA LEU A 145 3.39 3.90 2.56
C LEU A 145 2.36 3.51 3.59
N LEU A 146 1.08 3.80 3.35
CA LEU A 146 -0.03 3.47 4.21
C LEU A 146 -0.90 2.42 3.51
N ASP A 147 -0.79 1.19 3.98
CA ASP A 147 -1.46 -0.01 3.47
C ASP A 147 -2.05 -0.80 4.64
N ALA A 148 -2.75 -0.08 5.53
CA ALA A 148 -3.35 -0.63 6.74
C ALA A 148 -4.88 -0.64 6.60
N PHE A 149 -5.38 -1.69 5.94
CA PHE A 149 -6.80 -1.95 5.84
C PHE A 149 -7.31 -2.81 6.98
N VAL A 150 -8.51 -2.47 7.42
CA VAL A 150 -9.41 -3.32 8.18
C VAL A 150 -10.63 -3.64 7.29
N THR A 151 -11.48 -4.57 7.72
CA THR A 151 -12.67 -5.01 6.97
C THR A 151 -13.60 -3.87 6.53
N GLU A 152 -13.55 -2.72 7.22
CA GLU A 152 -14.38 -1.53 6.96
C GLU A 152 -13.66 -0.43 6.17
N GLY A 153 -12.48 -0.68 5.60
CA GLY A 153 -11.66 0.30 4.89
C GLY A 153 -10.39 0.66 5.65
N ILE A 154 -9.91 1.90 5.53
CA ILE A 154 -8.74 2.34 6.30
C ILE A 154 -9.09 2.47 7.78
N ALA A 155 -8.19 2.03 8.67
CA ALA A 155 -8.39 2.23 10.11
C ALA A 155 -8.64 3.71 10.42
N SER A 156 -9.72 4.04 11.13
CA SER A 156 -10.18 5.42 11.33
C SER A 156 -9.10 6.37 11.90
N ARG A 157 -8.22 5.84 12.77
CA ARG A 157 -7.06 6.55 13.34
C ARG A 157 -5.97 6.88 12.32
N CYS A 158 -5.89 6.13 11.22
CA CYS A 158 -4.96 6.35 10.10
C CYS A 158 -5.56 7.24 9.00
N ALA A 159 -6.70 7.89 9.26
CA ALA A 159 -7.42 8.66 8.23
C ALA A 159 -8.10 9.93 8.75
N ASP A 160 -7.65 10.44 9.90
CA ASP A 160 -8.05 11.74 10.44
C ASP A 160 -7.03 12.84 10.10
N ILE A 161 -7.39 14.09 10.39
CA ILE A 161 -6.55 15.25 10.08
C ILE A 161 -5.24 15.23 10.90
N ALA A 162 -5.32 14.85 12.18
CA ALA A 162 -4.15 14.84 13.06
C ALA A 162 -3.10 13.83 12.58
N PHE A 163 -3.55 12.65 12.13
CA PHE A 163 -2.69 11.65 11.51
C PHE A 163 -2.04 12.15 10.23
N PHE A 164 -2.81 12.78 9.32
CA PHE A 164 -2.24 13.33 8.09
C PHE A 164 -1.27 14.49 8.36
N ASP A 165 -1.54 15.35 9.34
CA ASP A 165 -0.62 16.40 9.78
C ASP A 165 0.68 15.79 10.31
N ALA A 166 0.60 14.78 11.18
CA ALA A 166 1.77 14.05 11.68
C ALA A 166 2.57 13.40 10.53
N CYS A 167 1.90 12.76 9.57
CA CYS A 167 2.57 12.22 8.39
C CYS A 167 3.32 13.31 7.63
N ARG A 168 2.68 14.46 7.36
CA ARG A 168 3.29 15.59 6.65
C ARG A 168 4.50 16.16 7.40
N GLU A 169 4.44 16.23 8.72
CA GLU A 169 5.56 16.67 9.56
C GLU A 169 6.74 15.70 9.50
N ARG A 170 6.48 14.40 9.36
CA ARG A 170 7.48 13.32 9.37
C ARG A 170 8.18 13.16 8.04
N LEU A 171 7.51 13.55 6.97
CA LEU A 171 8.10 13.59 5.64
C LEU A 171 9.23 14.62 5.58
N THR A 172 10.31 14.27 4.87
CA THR A 172 11.29 15.26 4.40
C THR A 172 10.63 16.26 3.44
N ASP A 173 11.29 17.37 3.14
CA ASP A 173 10.74 18.41 2.25
C ASP A 173 10.41 17.89 0.84
N ALA A 174 11.13 16.86 0.38
CA ALA A 174 10.88 16.17 -0.87
C ALA A 174 10.04 14.90 -0.71
N GLY A 175 9.54 14.63 0.49
CA GLY A 175 8.88 13.38 0.85
C GLY A 175 7.44 13.26 0.34
N VAL A 176 6.97 12.01 0.30
CA VAL A 176 5.65 11.63 -0.21
C VAL A 176 4.97 10.61 0.70
N LEU A 177 3.70 10.86 1.02
CA LEU A 177 2.76 9.91 1.60
C LEU A 177 2.01 9.23 0.44
N VAL A 178 1.90 7.90 0.51
CA VAL A 178 1.15 7.08 -0.42
C VAL A 178 0.14 6.27 0.36
N ILE A 179 -1.12 6.30 -0.05
CA ILE A 179 -2.20 5.63 0.67
C ILE A 179 -2.92 4.72 -0.32
N ASN A 180 -3.08 3.45 0.04
CA ASN A 180 -4.01 2.55 -0.65
C ASN A 180 -5.42 2.76 -0.06
N PHE A 181 -6.42 2.91 -0.93
CA PHE A 181 -7.85 2.99 -0.61
C PHE A 181 -8.60 1.91 -1.39
N THR A 182 -9.63 1.30 -0.82
CA THR A 182 -10.56 0.47 -1.60
C THR A 182 -11.59 1.36 -2.29
N ASP A 183 -12.10 0.91 -3.42
CA ASP A 183 -13.13 1.65 -4.15
C ASP A 183 -14.53 1.51 -3.52
N ASP A 184 -14.75 0.56 -2.63
CA ASP A 184 -16.02 0.33 -1.93
C ASP A 184 -16.14 1.06 -0.58
N ASP A 185 -15.09 1.75 -0.12
CA ASP A 185 -15.12 2.55 1.11
C ASP A 185 -16.02 3.80 0.95
N PRO A 186 -17.18 3.87 1.63
CA PRO A 186 -18.07 5.02 1.53
C PRO A 186 -17.45 6.32 2.07
N ALA A 187 -16.43 6.22 2.93
CA ALA A 187 -15.72 7.34 3.53
C ALA A 187 -14.56 7.86 2.67
N LEU A 188 -14.27 7.26 1.51
CA LEU A 188 -13.17 7.67 0.61
C LEU A 188 -13.18 9.18 0.34
N GLN A 189 -14.32 9.77 -0.01
CA GLN A 189 -14.41 11.20 -0.28
C GLN A 189 -13.98 12.05 0.92
N LEU A 190 -14.42 11.67 2.13
CA LEU A 190 -14.04 12.35 3.37
C LEU A 190 -12.53 12.23 3.65
N HIS A 191 -11.94 11.05 3.41
CA HIS A 191 -10.50 10.84 3.56
C HIS A 191 -9.69 11.73 2.62
N LEU A 192 -10.15 11.88 1.37
CA LEU A 192 -9.48 12.74 0.39
C LEU A 192 -9.66 14.23 0.70
N GLU A 193 -10.81 14.66 1.23
CA GLU A 193 -11.02 16.02 1.72
C GLU A 193 -10.06 16.37 2.86
N ARG A 194 -9.88 15.46 3.83
CA ARG A 194 -8.91 15.60 4.92
C ARG A 194 -7.47 15.61 4.41
N LEU A 195 -7.13 14.73 3.47
CA LEU A 195 -5.80 14.71 2.86
C LEU A 195 -5.50 16.05 2.16
N ARG A 196 -6.50 16.61 1.46
CA ARG A 196 -6.42 17.92 0.81
C ARG A 196 -6.32 19.07 1.80
N SER A 197 -6.98 19.01 2.96
CA SER A 197 -6.85 20.08 3.96
C SER A 197 -5.44 20.18 4.54
N VAL A 198 -4.72 19.05 4.59
CA VAL A 198 -3.34 18.99 5.10
C VAL A 198 -2.28 19.26 4.02
N PHE A 199 -2.40 18.64 2.83
CA PHE A 199 -1.40 18.72 1.75
C PHE A 199 -1.73 19.75 0.67
N GLY A 200 -2.90 20.38 0.74
CA GLY A 200 -3.37 21.34 -0.26
C GLY A 200 -3.51 20.72 -1.64
N ALA A 201 -3.05 21.44 -2.67
CA ALA A 201 -3.07 20.96 -4.06
C ALA A 201 -1.97 19.94 -4.39
N SER A 202 -1.15 19.56 -3.40
CA SER A 202 -0.01 18.64 -3.57
C SER A 202 -0.41 17.19 -3.36
N CYS A 203 -1.52 16.81 -4.00
CA CYS A 203 -2.05 15.46 -3.94
C CYS A 203 -2.55 14.99 -5.31
N SER A 204 -2.62 13.68 -5.48
CA SER A 204 -3.14 13.01 -6.66
C SER A 204 -3.75 11.68 -6.27
N ILE A 205 -4.73 11.21 -7.04
CA ILE A 205 -5.32 9.89 -6.88
C ILE A 205 -5.26 9.16 -8.22
N VAL A 206 -4.92 7.88 -8.18
CA VAL A 206 -4.87 7.00 -9.35
C VAL A 206 -5.73 5.77 -9.11
N ARG A 207 -6.43 5.31 -10.15
CA ARG A 207 -7.08 4.00 -10.14
C ARG A 207 -6.07 2.91 -10.51
N CYS A 208 -6.11 1.79 -9.79
CA CYS A 208 -5.18 0.68 -9.97
C CYS A 208 -5.79 -0.38 -10.88
N GLY A 209 -5.47 -0.33 -12.18
CA GLY A 209 -5.77 -1.43 -13.10
C GLY A 209 -7.23 -1.88 -13.06
N ASP A 210 -7.41 -3.21 -13.01
CA ASP A 210 -8.69 -3.88 -12.80
C ASP A 210 -8.99 -4.15 -11.31
N ASP A 211 -8.08 -3.77 -10.40
CA ASP A 211 -8.27 -3.88 -8.95
C ASP A 211 -9.28 -2.84 -8.44
N SER A 212 -10.02 -3.23 -7.40
CA SER A 212 -10.94 -2.38 -6.62
C SER A 212 -10.20 -1.43 -5.67
N ASN A 213 -9.12 -0.81 -6.15
CA ASN A 213 -8.25 0.04 -5.35
C ASN A 213 -7.93 1.38 -6.03
N PHE A 214 -7.87 2.42 -5.20
CA PHE A 214 -7.27 3.69 -5.52
C PHE A 214 -5.98 3.88 -4.74
N VAL A 215 -4.99 4.51 -5.35
CA VAL A 215 -3.79 4.96 -4.64
C VAL A 215 -3.73 6.47 -4.66
N ALA A 216 -3.71 7.07 -3.48
CA ALA A 216 -3.48 8.49 -3.31
C ALA A 216 -1.99 8.76 -3.05
N PHE A 217 -1.49 9.84 -3.62
CA PHE A 217 -0.15 10.38 -3.39
C PHE A 217 -0.30 11.79 -2.85
N ALA A 218 0.42 12.12 -1.79
CA ALA A 218 0.46 13.47 -1.24
C ALA A 218 1.90 13.84 -0.88
N TRP A 219 2.42 14.95 -1.41
CA TRP A 219 3.84 15.31 -1.26
C TRP A 219 4.03 16.64 -0.53
N LYS A 220 5.08 16.73 0.28
CA LYS A 220 5.28 17.85 1.22
C LYS A 220 5.69 19.16 0.53
N SER A 221 6.45 19.07 -0.56
CA SER A 221 7.14 20.23 -1.17
C SER A 221 6.22 21.37 -1.63
N GLY A 222 4.91 21.15 -1.78
CA GLY A 222 3.99 22.18 -2.25
C GLY A 222 4.07 22.44 -3.77
N HIS A 223 5.08 21.89 -4.46
CA HIS A 223 5.32 22.12 -5.87
C HIS A 223 4.40 21.30 -6.76
N ARG A 224 4.16 21.75 -7.99
CA ARG A 224 3.49 20.92 -9.00
C ARG A 224 4.37 19.72 -9.33
N LEU A 225 3.75 18.59 -9.66
CA LEU A 225 4.47 17.46 -10.20
C LEU A 225 5.21 17.87 -11.47
N PRO A 226 6.41 17.32 -11.71
CA PRO A 226 7.12 17.49 -12.96
C PRO A 226 6.24 17.21 -14.19
N SER A 227 6.68 17.70 -15.35
CA SER A 227 5.99 17.38 -16.61
C SER A 227 5.91 15.87 -16.82
N ARG A 228 4.90 15.40 -17.55
CA ARG A 228 4.74 13.98 -17.90
C ARG A 228 6.01 13.39 -18.50
N ARG A 229 6.72 14.14 -19.35
CA ARG A 229 8.02 13.75 -19.92
C ARG A 229 9.05 13.42 -18.84
N VAL A 230 9.20 14.29 -17.84
CA VAL A 230 10.14 14.10 -16.72
C VAL A 230 9.75 12.90 -15.86
N LEU A 231 8.45 12.70 -15.60
CA LEU A 231 7.97 11.53 -14.86
C LEU A 231 8.26 10.23 -15.64
N LEU A 232 8.10 10.21 -16.97
CA LEU A 232 8.46 9.07 -17.80
C LEU A 232 9.97 8.82 -17.86
N GLU A 233 10.79 9.89 -17.86
CA GLU A 233 12.25 9.77 -17.75
C GLU A 233 12.67 9.15 -16.40
N ARG A 234 12.04 9.59 -15.30
CA ARG A 234 12.23 8.99 -13.96
C ARG A 234 11.83 7.51 -13.96
N ALA A 235 10.65 7.18 -14.50
CA ALA A 235 10.20 5.78 -14.61
C ALA A 235 11.27 4.91 -15.30
N ARG A 236 11.78 5.36 -16.46
CA ARG A 236 12.80 4.62 -17.23
C ARG A 236 14.15 4.47 -16.54
N SER A 237 14.43 5.23 -15.48
CA SER A 237 15.67 5.10 -14.71
C SER A 237 15.70 3.84 -13.82
N PHE A 238 14.55 3.21 -13.58
CA PHE A 238 14.45 1.98 -12.79
C PHE A 238 14.38 0.74 -13.70
N ALA A 239 15.24 -0.25 -13.44
CA ALA A 239 15.28 -1.48 -14.23
C ALA A 239 13.96 -2.29 -14.15
N PHE A 240 13.24 -2.18 -13.04
CA PHE A 240 11.96 -2.85 -12.80
C PHE A 240 10.73 -2.05 -13.28
N ALA A 241 10.92 -0.92 -13.96
CA ALA A 241 9.82 -0.02 -14.31
C ALA A 241 8.75 -0.63 -15.20
N GLY A 242 9.13 -1.59 -16.06
CA GLY A 242 8.18 -2.33 -16.89
C GLY A 242 7.34 -3.31 -16.08
N GLU A 243 7.93 -3.95 -15.07
CA GLU A 243 7.22 -4.91 -14.21
C GLU A 243 6.17 -4.22 -13.32
N LEU A 244 6.42 -2.97 -12.95
CA LEU A 244 5.52 -2.16 -12.11
C LEU A 244 4.62 -1.21 -12.92
N GLU A 245 4.69 -1.26 -14.25
CA GLU A 245 4.01 -0.32 -15.14
C GLU A 245 4.20 1.17 -14.77
N LEU A 246 5.39 1.58 -14.29
CA LEU A 246 5.63 2.93 -13.78
C LEU A 246 5.33 4.03 -14.81
N ALA A 247 5.44 3.73 -16.11
CA ALA A 247 5.06 4.66 -17.18
C ALA A 247 3.55 4.94 -17.22
N THR A 248 2.73 3.91 -16.96
CA THR A 248 1.27 4.03 -16.84
C THR A 248 0.94 4.84 -15.60
N THR A 249 1.56 4.51 -14.45
CA THR A 249 1.40 5.26 -13.20
C THR A 249 1.80 6.72 -13.34
N ALA A 250 2.87 7.04 -14.08
CA ALA A 250 3.26 8.42 -14.37
C ALA A 250 2.19 9.20 -15.16
N GLY A 251 1.51 8.53 -16.10
CA GLY A 251 0.38 9.11 -16.82
C GLY A 251 -0.80 9.41 -15.89
N ARG A 252 -1.22 8.40 -15.12
CA ARG A 252 -2.35 8.50 -14.18
C ARG A 252 -2.10 9.54 -13.09
N LEU A 253 -0.91 9.54 -12.49
CA LEU A 253 -0.50 10.51 -11.47
C LEU A 253 -0.57 11.95 -12.00
N LYS A 254 -0.17 12.17 -13.26
CA LYS A 254 -0.25 13.51 -13.86
C LYS A 254 -1.69 13.92 -14.19
N GLN A 255 -2.53 12.97 -14.62
CA GLN A 255 -3.96 13.21 -14.89
C GLN A 255 -4.76 13.46 -13.62
N GLY A 256 -4.42 12.79 -12.52
CA GLY A 256 -5.04 12.96 -11.22
C GLY A 256 -4.42 14.08 -10.37
N GLU A 257 -3.47 14.87 -10.89
CA GLU A 257 -2.78 15.92 -10.12
C GLU A 257 -3.79 16.95 -9.60
N ARG A 258 -3.57 17.44 -8.37
CA ARG A 258 -4.42 18.38 -7.63
C ARG A 258 -5.73 17.80 -7.10
N LEU A 259 -5.95 16.50 -7.35
CA LEU A 259 -7.07 15.67 -6.88
C LEU A 259 -8.40 16.39 -6.95
N ASP A 260 -9.19 16.23 -8.01
CA ASP A 260 -10.52 16.85 -8.10
C ASP A 260 -11.61 15.88 -7.58
N PRO A 261 -12.21 16.10 -6.38
CA PRO A 261 -13.18 15.20 -5.78
C PRO A 261 -14.49 15.14 -6.58
N GLU A 262 -14.80 16.16 -7.38
CA GLU A 262 -15.99 16.15 -8.25
C GLU A 262 -15.90 15.07 -9.34
N ARG A 263 -14.71 14.50 -9.56
CA ARG A 263 -14.52 13.36 -10.46
C ARG A 263 -14.92 12.04 -9.83
N LEU A 264 -15.12 11.98 -8.51
CA LEU A 264 -15.52 10.76 -7.84
C LEU A 264 -17.04 10.58 -7.90
N THR A 265 -17.46 9.46 -8.48
CA THR A 265 -18.88 9.09 -8.58
C THR A 265 -19.11 7.78 -7.85
N TRP A 266 -20.00 7.80 -6.86
CA TRP A 266 -20.49 6.61 -6.16
C TRP A 266 -21.57 5.90 -6.97
N HIS A 267 -21.41 4.61 -7.19
CA HIS A 267 -22.38 3.74 -7.85
C HIS A 267 -22.93 2.74 -6.84
N ALA A 268 -24.18 2.91 -6.44
CA ALA A 268 -24.88 1.95 -5.61
C ALA A 268 -25.31 0.72 -6.43
N GLN A 269 -24.96 -0.48 -5.97
CA GLN A 269 -25.47 -1.76 -6.46
C GLN A 269 -26.34 -2.42 -5.37
N GLY A 270 -27.64 -2.15 -5.43
CA GLY A 270 -28.60 -2.73 -4.49
C GLY A 270 -28.52 -2.13 -3.08
N ALA A 271 -29.04 -2.86 -2.08
CA ALA A 271 -29.27 -2.33 -0.72
C ALA A 271 -28.01 -2.30 0.18
N ALA A 272 -26.89 -2.90 -0.23
CA ALA A 272 -25.72 -3.09 0.64
C ALA A 272 -24.34 -3.03 -0.04
N HIS A 273 -24.24 -2.85 -1.35
CA HIS A 273 -22.96 -2.83 -2.05
C HIS A 273 -22.87 -1.60 -2.95
N GLY A 274 -21.72 -0.95 -3.00
CA GLY A 274 -21.47 0.18 -3.89
C GLY A 274 -19.98 0.41 -4.04
N HIS A 275 -19.59 1.18 -5.05
CA HIS A 275 -18.19 1.50 -5.30
C HIS A 275 -18.04 2.87 -5.96
N TRP A 276 -16.88 3.46 -5.76
CA TRP A 276 -16.44 4.70 -6.35
C TRP A 276 -15.80 4.47 -7.71
N THR A 277 -15.94 5.45 -8.59
CA THR A 277 -15.22 5.53 -9.86
C THR A 277 -14.66 6.93 -10.03
N ILE A 278 -13.54 7.07 -10.75
CA ILE A 278 -12.96 8.36 -11.11
C ILE A 278 -13.31 8.65 -12.58
N GLY A 279 -14.05 9.73 -12.81
CA GLY A 279 -14.34 10.28 -14.13
C GLY A 279 -13.07 10.78 -14.84
N ALA A 280 -13.12 10.79 -16.18
CA ALA A 280 -12.00 11.16 -17.06
C ALA A 280 -11.45 12.56 -16.78
#